data_AF-A0A7S2ISR9-F1
#
_entry.id   AF-A0A7S2ISR9-F1
#
_cell.length_a   1.000
_cell.length_b   1.000
_cell.length_c   1.000
_cell.angle_alpha   90.00
_cell.angle_beta   90.00
_cell.angle_gamma   90.00
#
_symmetry.space_group_name_H-M   'P 1'
#
loop_
_entity.id
_entity.type
_entity.pdbx_description
1 polymer ?
#
loop_
_entity_poly.entity_id
_entity_poly.type
_entity_poly.pdbx_seq_one_letter_code
_entity_poly.pdbx_strand_id
1 'polypeptide(L)'
;MRLRAAAVVAALAVLRHVVEAKPKDKKPKKEYLCPTCQSVAHLLVKLRKSDRSGNTTSEVVKELIEKKDTQVCTEDHFKFYADRLEPKLDAAKMAKKCKDIIPDNPNYKSASDVLNALVSKKPRSDIAKIMCQDSGKCDKLWQKSDEPWQKKEL
;
A
#
# COMPACT_ATOMS: atom_id res chain seq x y z
N MET A 1 48.68 -22.16 -69.54
CA MET A 1 47.73 -23.25 -69.22
C MET A 1 46.67 -22.72 -68.26
N ARG A 2 45.40 -22.87 -68.66
CA ARG A 2 44.17 -23.08 -67.86
C ARG A 2 43.70 -22.02 -66.84
N LEU A 3 42.60 -21.36 -67.22
CA LEU A 3 41.54 -20.81 -66.38
C LEU A 3 40.96 -21.83 -65.39
N ARG A 4 40.60 -21.38 -64.17
CA ARG A 4 39.36 -21.69 -63.41
C ARG A 4 39.08 -20.49 -62.48
N ALA A 5 38.07 -19.64 -62.69
CA ALA A 5 36.62 -19.83 -62.56
C ALA A 5 36.10 -19.90 -61.10
N ALA A 6 35.43 -18.81 -60.71
CA ALA A 6 34.22 -18.67 -59.89
C ALA A 6 34.16 -19.23 -58.45
N ALA A 7 33.76 -18.35 -57.51
CA ALA A 7 32.39 -18.38 -56.95
C ALA A 7 32.09 -17.11 -56.13
N VAL A 8 31.02 -16.42 -56.52
CA VAL A 8 30.34 -15.34 -55.80
C VAL A 8 29.39 -15.97 -54.79
N VAL A 9 29.38 -15.49 -53.53
CA VAL A 9 28.14 -15.37 -52.74
C VAL A 9 28.23 -14.12 -51.87
N ALA A 10 27.45 -13.11 -52.25
CA ALA A 10 27.07 -12.01 -51.38
C ALA A 10 25.96 -12.50 -50.44
N ALA A 11 26.05 -12.16 -49.16
CA ALA A 11 24.91 -12.22 -48.24
C ALA A 11 24.92 -10.96 -47.37
N LEU A 12 24.17 -9.95 -47.83
CA LEU A 12 23.64 -8.89 -46.97
C LEU A 12 22.71 -9.53 -45.93
N ALA A 13 22.98 -9.29 -44.65
CA ALA A 13 22.00 -9.45 -43.59
C ALA A 13 21.89 -8.12 -42.82
N VAL A 14 21.04 -7.23 -43.36
CA VAL A 14 20.45 -6.13 -42.63
C VAL A 14 19.51 -6.74 -41.59
N LEU A 15 19.91 -6.75 -40.33
CA LEU A 15 19.01 -7.07 -39.22
C LEU A 15 18.98 -5.88 -38.25
N ARG A 16 18.04 -4.99 -38.58
CA ARG A 16 17.06 -4.36 -37.69
C ARG A 16 17.54 -4.15 -36.25
N HIS A 17 17.79 -2.88 -35.94
CA HIS A 17 17.24 -2.18 -34.77
C HIS A 17 16.71 -3.14 -33.69
N VAL A 18 17.63 -3.67 -32.88
CA VAL A 18 17.27 -4.00 -31.51
C VAL A 18 17.05 -2.65 -30.86
N VAL A 19 15.81 -2.19 -30.94
CA VAL A 19 15.26 -1.31 -29.90
C VAL A 19 15.53 -2.10 -28.64
N GLU A 20 16.59 -1.73 -27.91
CA GLU A 20 16.71 -2.04 -26.50
C GLU A 20 15.44 -1.45 -25.88
N ALA A 21 14.40 -2.27 -25.83
CA ALA A 21 13.34 -2.12 -24.89
C ALA A 21 14.04 -2.21 -23.55
N LYS A 22 14.46 -1.04 -23.03
CA LYS A 22 14.84 -0.87 -21.63
C LYS A 22 13.83 -1.72 -20.86
N PRO A 23 14.28 -2.72 -20.08
CA PRO A 23 13.34 -3.47 -19.26
C PRO A 23 12.51 -2.42 -18.54
N LYS A 24 11.20 -2.39 -18.79
CA LYS A 24 10.29 -1.54 -18.02
C LYS A 24 10.62 -1.86 -16.59
N ASP A 25 11.28 -0.93 -15.90
CA ASP A 25 11.52 -1.02 -14.48
C ASP A 25 10.17 -1.33 -13.86
N LYS A 26 9.95 -2.60 -13.49
CA LYS A 26 8.79 -3.02 -12.74
C LYS A 26 9.01 -2.57 -11.30
N LYS A 27 9.08 -1.25 -11.08
CA LYS A 27 8.80 -0.63 -9.79
C LYS A 27 7.51 0.16 -10.01
N PRO A 28 6.45 0.00 -9.18
CA PRO A 28 6.58 -0.17 -7.73
C PRO A 28 5.36 -0.85 -7.04
N LYS A 29 5.34 -2.18 -6.85
CA LYS A 29 4.29 -2.79 -5.99
C LYS A 29 4.40 -2.36 -4.52
N LYS A 30 5.60 -1.92 -4.07
CA LYS A 30 5.86 -1.46 -2.70
C LYS A 30 5.52 0.02 -2.44
N GLU A 31 5.44 0.88 -3.47
CA GLU A 31 5.26 2.33 -3.27
C GLU A 31 3.90 2.68 -2.66
N TYR A 32 2.84 1.96 -3.02
CA TYR A 32 1.53 2.16 -2.42
C TYR A 32 1.37 1.41 -1.10
N LEU A 33 2.03 0.26 -0.94
CA LEU A 33 1.70 -0.69 0.12
C LEU A 33 2.00 -0.12 1.51
N CYS A 34 3.21 0.39 1.72
CA CYS A 34 3.61 0.89 3.03
C CYS A 34 2.89 2.19 3.42
N PRO A 35 2.82 3.22 2.56
CA PRO A 35 2.06 4.45 2.84
C PRO A 35 0.57 4.18 3.08
N THR A 36 -0.04 3.29 2.30
CA THR A 36 -1.45 2.92 2.51
C THR A 36 -1.61 2.21 3.85
N CYS A 37 -0.72 1.27 4.20
CA CYS A 37 -0.83 0.55 5.47
C CYS A 37 -0.74 1.47 6.69
N GLN A 38 0.21 2.40 6.69
CA GLN A 38 0.34 3.35 7.79
C GLN A 38 -0.83 4.33 7.87
N SER A 39 -1.38 4.72 6.71
CA SER A 39 -2.61 5.51 6.62
C SER A 39 -3.83 4.75 7.16
N VAL A 40 -3.97 3.46 6.86
CA VAL A 40 -5.01 2.57 7.40
C VAL A 40 -4.91 2.50 8.92
N ALA A 41 -3.70 2.28 9.46
CA ALA A 41 -3.49 2.20 10.91
C ALA A 41 -3.91 3.51 11.61
N HIS A 42 -3.61 4.67 11.01
CA HIS A 42 -4.08 5.96 11.51
C HIS A 42 -5.61 6.11 11.39
N LEU A 43 -6.18 5.75 10.24
CA LEU A 43 -7.61 5.85 10.00
C LEU A 43 -8.42 5.00 10.99
N LEU A 44 -8.03 3.75 11.25
CA LEU A 44 -8.70 2.88 12.21
C LEU A 44 -8.69 3.47 13.62
N VAL A 45 -7.55 4.04 14.06
CA VAL A 45 -7.47 4.73 15.35
C VAL A 45 -8.33 5.97 15.38
N LYS A 46 -8.36 6.76 14.29
CA LYS A 46 -9.18 7.96 14.17
C LYS A 46 -10.66 7.60 14.26
N LEU A 47 -11.14 6.65 13.46
CA LEU A 47 -12.55 6.22 13.45
C LEU A 47 -12.98 5.67 14.81
N ARG A 48 -12.16 4.81 15.45
CA ARG A 48 -12.42 4.32 16.82
C ARG A 48 -12.56 5.46 17.84
N LYS A 49 -11.74 6.51 17.74
CA LYS A 49 -11.78 7.67 18.65
C LYS A 49 -12.94 8.64 18.35
N SER A 50 -13.33 8.72 17.09
CA SER A 50 -14.41 9.59 16.61
C SER A 50 -15.79 8.97 16.80
N ASP A 51 -15.89 7.68 17.14
CA ASP A 51 -17.17 7.06 17.43
C ASP A 51 -17.89 7.75 18.61
N ARG A 52 -19.21 7.89 18.44
CA ARG A 52 -20.14 8.54 19.38
C ARG A 52 -21.42 7.72 19.56
N SER A 53 -21.45 6.48 19.06
CA SER A 53 -22.65 5.62 19.05
C SER A 53 -23.06 5.12 20.44
N GLY A 54 -22.21 5.28 21.45
CA GLY A 54 -22.42 4.74 22.80
C GLY A 54 -22.00 3.26 22.94
N ASN A 55 -21.55 2.65 21.84
CA ASN A 55 -21.05 1.28 21.81
C ASN A 55 -19.75 1.12 22.60
N THR A 56 -19.48 -0.10 23.04
CA THR A 56 -18.19 -0.44 23.63
C THR A 56 -17.07 -0.36 22.58
N THR A 57 -15.83 -0.15 23.02
CA THR A 57 -14.69 -0.12 22.09
C THR A 57 -14.54 -1.42 21.30
N SER A 58 -14.93 -2.56 21.88
CA SER A 58 -14.91 -3.86 21.20
C SER A 58 -15.89 -3.92 20.03
N GLU A 59 -17.13 -3.47 20.26
CA GLU A 59 -18.18 -3.43 19.24
C GLU A 59 -17.82 -2.50 18.10
N VAL A 60 -17.31 -1.30 18.42
CA VAL A 60 -16.86 -0.33 17.40
C VAL A 60 -15.75 -0.93 16.55
N VAL A 61 -14.74 -1.55 17.16
CA VAL A 61 -13.62 -2.15 16.42
C VAL A 61 -14.10 -3.32 15.56
N LYS A 62 -14.98 -4.17 16.08
CA LYS A 62 -15.56 -5.28 15.32
C LYS A 62 -16.33 -4.78 14.11
N GLU A 63 -17.19 -3.77 14.29
CA GLU A 63 -17.94 -3.16 13.20
C GLU A 63 -17.02 -2.57 12.11
N LEU A 64 -15.97 -1.84 12.51
CA LEU A 64 -15.02 -1.25 11.56
C LEU A 64 -14.30 -2.30 10.70
N ILE A 65 -14.06 -3.49 11.25
CA ILE A 65 -13.42 -4.59 10.51
C ILE A 65 -14.44 -5.32 9.63
N GLU A 66 -15.63 -5.63 10.16
CA GLU A 66 -16.71 -6.30 9.41
C GLU A 66 -17.22 -5.45 8.25
N LYS A 67 -17.34 -4.14 8.46
CA LYS A 67 -17.79 -3.16 7.46
C LYS A 67 -16.62 -2.39 6.84
N LYS A 68 -15.42 -2.97 6.83
CA LYS A 68 -14.21 -2.29 6.33
C LYS A 68 -14.40 -1.71 4.94
N ASP A 69 -15.12 -2.39 4.05
CA ASP A 69 -15.30 -2.00 2.66
C ASP A 69 -16.15 -0.74 2.48
N THR A 70 -17.05 -0.46 3.41
CA THR A 70 -18.01 0.65 3.33
C THR A 70 -17.72 1.76 4.33
N GLN A 71 -17.06 1.45 5.45
CA GLN A 71 -16.77 2.41 6.52
C GLN A 71 -15.30 2.82 6.63
N VAL A 72 -14.36 2.01 6.11
CA VAL A 72 -12.92 2.29 6.28
C VAL A 72 -12.23 2.49 4.94
N CYS A 73 -12.36 1.53 4.04
CA CYS A 73 -11.69 1.44 2.74
C CYS A 73 -12.45 2.18 1.64
N THR A 74 -12.87 3.42 1.91
CA THR A 74 -13.56 4.29 0.95
C THR A 74 -12.59 5.33 0.39
N GLU A 75 -12.81 5.75 -0.86
CA GLU A 75 -11.97 6.76 -1.51
C GLU A 75 -11.93 8.06 -0.70
N ASP A 76 -13.08 8.50 -0.18
CA ASP A 76 -13.20 9.74 0.60
C ASP A 76 -12.30 9.75 1.84
N HIS A 77 -12.19 8.61 2.54
CA HIS A 77 -11.28 8.49 3.66
C HIS A 77 -9.81 8.55 3.24
N PHE A 78 -9.48 8.14 2.02
CA PHE A 78 -8.11 8.14 1.51
C PHE A 78 -7.69 9.44 0.82
N LYS A 79 -8.61 10.28 0.35
CA LYS A 79 -8.30 11.58 -0.29
C LYS A 79 -7.31 12.43 0.52
N PHE A 80 -7.59 12.62 1.80
CA PHE A 80 -6.72 13.39 2.71
C PHE A 80 -5.28 12.87 2.75
N TYR A 81 -5.10 11.54 2.80
CA TYR A 81 -3.76 10.95 2.86
C TYR A 81 -3.08 11.02 1.50
N ALA A 82 -3.81 10.66 0.44
CA ALA A 82 -3.36 10.69 -0.94
C ALA A 82 -2.77 12.06 -1.35
N ASP A 83 -3.44 13.15 -0.95
CA ASP A 83 -3.04 14.52 -1.30
C ASP A 83 -1.81 15.03 -0.54
N ARG A 84 -1.57 14.51 0.67
CA ARG A 84 -0.50 14.98 1.57
C ARG A 84 0.75 14.11 1.58
N LEU A 85 0.68 12.94 0.95
CA LEU A 85 1.83 12.09 0.71
C LEU A 85 2.69 12.64 -0.43
N GLU A 86 3.99 12.38 -0.34
CA GLU A 86 4.97 12.75 -1.35
C GLU A 86 5.75 11.49 -1.77
N PRO A 87 5.64 11.06 -3.05
CA PRO A 87 4.77 11.60 -4.09
C PRO A 87 3.27 11.44 -3.74
N LYS A 88 2.42 12.30 -4.32
CA LYS A 88 0.96 12.18 -4.18
C LYS A 88 0.52 10.81 -4.69
N LEU A 89 -0.37 10.17 -3.95
CA LEU A 89 -0.91 8.86 -4.31
C LEU A 89 -2.34 9.00 -4.84
N ASP A 90 -2.81 7.96 -5.51
CA ASP A 90 -4.18 7.85 -5.98
C ASP A 90 -5.08 7.28 -4.87
N ALA A 91 -6.09 8.06 -4.44
CA ALA A 91 -6.98 7.70 -3.33
C ALA A 91 -7.79 6.42 -3.62
N ALA A 92 -8.25 6.21 -4.86
CA ALA A 92 -9.01 5.03 -5.24
C ALA A 92 -8.14 3.75 -5.17
N LYS A 93 -6.87 3.85 -5.58
CA LYS A 93 -5.89 2.76 -5.44
C LYS A 93 -5.58 2.48 -3.97
N MET A 94 -5.44 3.51 -3.15
CA MET A 94 -5.26 3.35 -1.70
C MET A 94 -6.47 2.65 -1.06
N ALA A 95 -7.69 3.07 -1.39
CA ALA A 95 -8.93 2.44 -0.92
C ALA A 95 -9.00 0.96 -1.34
N LYS A 96 -8.64 0.64 -2.59
CA LYS A 96 -8.55 -0.75 -3.06
C LYS A 96 -7.53 -1.56 -2.25
N LYS A 97 -6.37 -0.97 -1.94
CA LYS A 97 -5.30 -1.63 -1.17
C LYS A 97 -5.61 -1.76 0.32
N CYS A 98 -6.40 -0.84 0.87
CA CYS A 98 -6.88 -0.91 2.25
C CYS A 98 -7.58 -2.24 2.53
N LYS A 99 -8.38 -2.74 1.58
CA LYS A 99 -9.07 -4.03 1.70
C LYS A 99 -8.10 -5.20 1.85
N ASP A 100 -7.01 -5.20 1.10
CA ASP A 100 -5.95 -6.22 1.20
C ASP A 100 -5.15 -6.12 2.51
N ILE A 101 -5.15 -4.95 3.16
CA ILE A 101 -4.34 -4.66 4.34
C ILE A 101 -5.09 -5.02 5.63
N ILE A 102 -6.37 -4.69 5.71
CA ILE A 102 -7.20 -5.00 6.86
C ILE A 102 -7.56 -6.50 6.81
N PRO A 103 -7.17 -7.29 7.82
CA PRO A 103 -7.44 -8.72 7.81
C PRO A 103 -8.93 -9.05 7.74
N ASP A 104 -9.31 -10.00 6.89
CA ASP A 104 -10.72 -10.42 6.69
C ASP A 104 -11.23 -11.36 7.78
N ASN A 105 -10.35 -12.18 8.36
CA ASN A 105 -10.75 -13.25 9.27
C ASN A 105 -10.13 -13.03 10.66
N PRO A 106 -10.95 -12.76 11.69
CA PRO A 106 -10.48 -12.48 13.06
C PRO A 106 -9.76 -13.68 13.70
N ASN A 107 -9.93 -14.89 13.17
CA ASN A 107 -9.29 -16.10 13.68
C ASN A 107 -7.81 -16.21 13.30
N TYR A 108 -7.33 -15.43 12.33
CA TYR A 108 -5.89 -15.36 12.07
C TYR A 108 -5.21 -14.56 13.18
N LYS A 109 -4.07 -15.06 13.66
CA LYS A 109 -3.29 -14.41 14.73
C LYS A 109 -3.02 -12.92 14.44
N SER A 110 -2.63 -12.60 13.20
CA SER A 110 -2.40 -11.20 12.78
C SER A 110 -3.66 -10.33 12.85
N ALA A 111 -4.85 -10.89 12.58
CA ALA A 111 -6.12 -10.19 12.75
C ALA A 111 -6.46 -10.00 14.23
N SER A 112 -6.29 -11.05 15.03
CA SER A 112 -6.50 -11.02 16.48
C SER A 112 -5.58 -10.00 17.17
N ASP A 113 -4.30 -9.96 16.80
CA ASP A 113 -3.34 -9.00 17.37
C ASP A 113 -3.72 -7.55 17.06
N VAL A 114 -4.17 -7.26 15.83
CA VAL A 114 -4.65 -5.93 15.42
C VAL A 114 -5.93 -5.55 16.16
N LEU A 115 -6.90 -6.47 16.23
CA LEU A 115 -8.15 -6.28 16.98
C LEU A 115 -7.86 -6.00 18.45
N ASN A 116 -7.05 -6.83 19.10
CA ASN A 116 -6.67 -6.67 20.50
C ASN A 116 -5.96 -5.35 20.75
N ALA A 117 -5.06 -4.92 19.86
CA ALA A 117 -4.39 -3.63 19.96
C ALA A 117 -5.37 -2.46 19.82
N LEU A 118 -6.33 -2.55 18.90
CA LEU A 118 -7.37 -1.55 18.72
C LEU A 118 -8.32 -1.48 19.92
N VAL A 119 -8.76 -2.62 20.46
CA VAL A 119 -9.63 -2.71 21.65
C VAL A 119 -8.91 -2.20 22.89
N SER A 120 -7.64 -2.56 23.07
CA SER A 120 -6.78 -2.11 24.18
C SER A 120 -6.35 -0.63 24.07
N LYS A 121 -6.91 0.11 23.11
CA LYS A 121 -6.64 1.54 22.90
C LYS A 121 -5.16 1.87 22.71
N LYS A 122 -4.37 0.94 22.16
CA LYS A 122 -2.94 1.14 21.89
C LYS A 122 -2.72 2.34 20.97
N PRO A 123 -1.56 3.01 21.06
CA PRO A 123 -1.21 4.11 20.18
C PRO A 123 -1.08 3.63 18.72
N ARG A 124 -1.24 4.56 17.79
CA ARG A 124 -1.19 4.28 16.36
C ARG A 124 0.14 3.68 15.91
N SER A 125 1.25 4.03 16.56
CA SER A 125 2.57 3.42 16.31
C SER A 125 2.55 1.91 16.50
N ASP A 126 1.93 1.43 17.57
CA ASP A 126 1.88 0.00 17.90
C ASP A 126 0.97 -0.74 16.91
N ILE A 127 -0.16 -0.14 16.56
CA ILE A 127 -1.08 -0.68 15.56
C ILE A 127 -0.39 -0.73 14.19
N ALA A 128 0.31 0.33 13.78
CA ALA A 128 1.07 0.37 12.54
C ALA A 128 2.22 -0.65 12.54
N LYS A 129 2.87 -0.90 13.68
CA LYS A 129 3.90 -1.94 13.81
C LYS A 129 3.32 -3.32 13.50
N ILE A 130 2.24 -3.70 14.17
CA ILE A 130 1.59 -5.01 13.96
C ILE A 130 1.07 -5.12 12.51
N MET A 131 0.33 -4.11 12.04
CA MET A 131 -0.31 -4.14 10.73
C MET A 131 0.68 -4.07 9.58
N CYS A 132 1.76 -3.30 9.72
CA CYS A 132 2.60 -2.91 8.59
C CYS A 132 4.01 -3.49 8.66
N GLN A 133 4.68 -3.39 9.80
CA GLN A 133 6.06 -3.83 9.93
C GLN A 133 6.15 -5.34 10.18
N ASP A 134 5.46 -5.84 11.21
CA ASP A 134 5.50 -7.24 11.61
C ASP A 134 4.88 -8.17 10.55
N SER A 135 4.00 -7.62 9.70
CA SER A 135 3.42 -8.35 8.57
C SER A 135 4.18 -8.19 7.24
N GLY A 136 5.34 -7.52 7.25
CA GLY A 136 6.22 -7.37 6.08
C GLY A 136 5.71 -6.42 4.98
N LYS A 137 4.72 -5.57 5.28
CA LYS A 137 4.18 -4.57 4.35
C LYS A 137 5.01 -3.28 4.30
N CYS A 138 5.76 -3.01 5.37
CA CYS A 138 6.65 -1.87 5.54
C CYS A 138 7.98 -2.33 6.11
N ASP A 139 9.08 -1.83 5.55
CA ASP A 139 10.42 -2.03 6.12
C ASP A 139 10.65 -1.09 7.32
N LYS A 140 10.04 0.11 7.32
CA LYS A 140 10.13 1.12 8.38
C LYS A 140 8.82 1.90 8.52
N LEU A 141 8.50 2.30 9.76
CA LEU A 141 7.38 3.21 10.05
C LEU A 141 7.79 4.69 9.97
N TRP A 142 6.84 5.54 9.64
CA TRP A 142 6.97 6.99 9.65
C TRP A 142 7.35 7.49 11.03
N GLN A 143 8.29 8.44 11.06
CA GLN A 143 8.48 9.27 12.24
C GLN A 143 7.36 10.30 12.31
N LYS A 144 7.15 10.89 13.49
CA LYS A 144 6.11 11.91 13.69
C LYS A 144 6.18 13.04 12.66
N SER A 145 7.38 13.44 12.24
CA SER A 145 7.59 14.48 11.22
C SER A 145 7.10 14.11 9.83
N ASP A 146 7.10 12.81 9.50
CA ASP A 146 6.84 12.31 8.15
C ASP A 146 5.34 12.00 7.95
N GLU A 147 4.56 12.11 9.02
CA GLU A 147 3.15 11.77 9.04
C GLU A 147 2.32 12.82 8.27
N PRO A 148 1.51 12.41 7.28
CA PRO A 148 0.77 13.35 6.44
C PRO A 148 -0.23 14.22 7.23
N TRP A 149 -0.69 13.78 8.40
CA TRP A 149 -1.57 14.56 9.29
C TRP A 149 -0.84 15.51 10.23
N GLN A 150 0.49 15.43 10.35
CA GLN A 150 1.30 16.38 11.14
C GLN A 150 1.80 17.56 10.30
N LYS A 151 1.81 17.43 8.97
CA LYS A 151 2.09 18.53 8.06
C LYS A 151 1.04 19.64 8.26
N LYS A 152 1.46 20.79 8.79
CA LYS A 152 0.65 22.02 8.77
C LYS A 152 0.49 22.45 7.32
N GLU A 153 -0.71 22.86 6.94
CA GLU A 153 -0.93 23.45 5.62
C GLU A 153 -0.03 24.68 5.49
N LEU A 154 0.78 24.72 4.43
CA LEU A 154 1.51 25.91 4.01
C LEU A 154 0.55 26.82 3.25
#